data_AF-A0A930RSP0-F1
#
_entry.id   AF-A0A930RSP0-F1
#
_cell.length_a   1.000
_cell.length_b   1.000
_cell.length_c   1.000
_cell.angle_alpha   90.00
_cell.angle_beta   90.00
_cell.angle_gamma   90.00
#
_symmetry.space_group_name_H-M   'P 1'
#
loop_
_entity.id
_entity.type
_entity.pdbx_description
1 polymer ?
#
loop_
_entity_poly.entity_id
_entity_poly.type
_entity_poly.pdbx_seq_one_letter_code
_entity_poly.pdbx_strand_id
1 'polypeptide(L)'
;MSFPFREDPNTATILCKHIARGEKPILYVSHDEDDGMWQFLCNEDHTIEDLMLVTLKQAYELDPSIGEINDLPLGKEAWRENPQMPWRS
;
A
#
# COMPACT_ATOMS: atom_id res chain seq x y z
N MET A 1 6.47 -10.70 -13.30
CA MET A 1 6.22 -10.78 -11.85
C MET A 1 4.81 -11.30 -11.66
N SER A 2 4.60 -12.33 -10.82
CA SER A 2 3.23 -12.75 -10.47
C SER A 2 2.72 -11.86 -9.34
N PHE A 3 1.45 -11.51 -9.39
CA PHE A 3 0.77 -10.80 -8.31
C PHE A 3 0.69 -11.71 -7.06
N PRO A 4 1.29 -11.32 -5.91
CA PRO A 4 1.50 -12.23 -4.78
C PRO A 4 0.37 -12.23 -3.72
N PHE A 5 -0.57 -11.30 -3.81
CA PHE A 5 -1.69 -11.20 -2.86
C PHE A 5 -2.71 -12.32 -3.08
N ARG A 6 -3.45 -12.66 -2.02
CA ARG A 6 -4.54 -13.66 -2.07
C ARG A 6 -5.83 -13.05 -2.64
N GLU A 7 -5.97 -11.75 -2.48
CA GLU A 7 -7.07 -10.91 -2.91
C GLU A 7 -7.15 -10.81 -4.43
N ASP A 8 -8.31 -10.40 -4.95
CA ASP A 8 -8.44 -10.17 -6.39
C ASP A 8 -7.52 -9.01 -6.82
N PRO A 9 -6.84 -9.07 -7.97
CA PRO A 9 -6.04 -7.96 -8.47
C PRO A 9 -6.81 -6.63 -8.61
N ASN A 10 -8.15 -6.67 -8.76
CA ASN A 10 -9.02 -5.50 -8.82
C ASN A 10 -9.58 -5.07 -7.46
N THR A 11 -9.12 -5.66 -6.36
CA THR A 11 -9.48 -5.23 -4.99
C THR A 11 -9.23 -3.74 -4.84
N ALA A 12 -10.24 -3.03 -4.35
CA ALA A 12 -10.18 -1.60 -4.13
C ALA A 12 -9.13 -1.28 -3.05
N THR A 13 -8.30 -0.28 -3.30
CA THR A 13 -7.14 0.02 -2.48
C THR A 13 -6.94 1.52 -2.43
N ILE A 14 -6.71 2.05 -1.23
CA ILE A 14 -6.41 3.46 -1.02
C ILE A 14 -4.92 3.68 -1.27
N LEU A 15 -4.60 4.67 -2.09
CA LEU A 15 -3.23 5.08 -2.40
C LEU A 15 -3.10 6.60 -2.26
N CYS A 16 -1.98 7.06 -1.72
CA CYS A 16 -1.61 8.46 -1.75
C CYS A 16 -1.29 8.95 -3.19
N LYS A 17 -1.80 10.13 -3.56
CA LYS A 17 -1.56 10.75 -4.87
C LYS A 17 -0.08 11.08 -5.14
N HIS A 18 0.72 11.40 -4.12
CA HIS A 18 2.17 11.61 -4.30
C HIS A 18 2.87 10.35 -4.82
N ILE A 19 2.40 9.18 -4.39
CA ILE A 19 2.90 7.88 -4.84
C ILE A 19 2.47 7.63 -6.29
N ALA A 20 1.19 7.87 -6.59
CA ALA A 20 0.69 7.75 -7.96
C ALA A 20 1.40 8.68 -8.97
N ARG A 21 1.88 9.85 -8.51
CA ARG A 21 2.68 10.79 -9.31
C ARG A 21 4.16 10.44 -9.37
N GLY A 22 4.62 9.44 -8.61
CA GLY A 22 6.04 9.08 -8.52
C GLY A 22 6.90 10.07 -7.73
N GLU A 23 6.29 10.94 -6.93
CA GLU A 23 6.97 11.97 -6.14
C GLU A 23 7.50 11.40 -4.81
N LYS A 24 6.83 10.38 -4.27
CA LYS A 24 7.16 9.73 -3.00
C LYS A 24 6.97 8.21 -3.07
N PRO A 25 7.75 7.43 -2.31
CA PRO A 25 7.54 5.99 -2.22
C PRO A 25 6.42 5.61 -1.23
N ILE A 26 5.97 4.37 -1.29
CA ILE A 26 5.17 3.77 -0.22
C ILE A 26 6.08 3.52 0.99
N LEU A 27 5.74 4.10 2.14
CA LEU A 27 6.49 3.93 3.39
C LEU A 27 5.65 3.38 4.52
N TYR A 28 4.32 3.41 4.36
CA TYR A 28 3.37 2.93 5.33
C TYR A 28 2.25 2.17 4.63
N VAL A 29 1.86 1.05 5.22
CA VAL A 29 0.81 0.16 4.75
C VAL A 29 -0.10 -0.19 5.92
N SER A 30 -1.40 -0.14 5.70
CA SER A 30 -2.40 -0.61 6.65
C SER A 30 -3.36 -1.56 5.96
N HIS A 31 -3.72 -2.64 6.65
CA HIS A 31 -4.76 -3.57 6.26
C HIS A 31 -5.91 -3.41 7.24
N ASP A 32 -6.95 -2.71 6.82
CA ASP A 32 -8.04 -2.27 7.71
C ASP A 32 -8.80 -3.46 8.32
N GLU A 33 -9.18 -3.37 9.59
CA GLU A 33 -9.88 -4.45 10.30
C GLU A 33 -11.38 -4.53 9.95
N ASP A 34 -12.01 -3.39 9.64
CA ASP A 34 -13.46 -3.29 9.46
C ASP A 34 -13.89 -3.69 8.03
N ASP A 35 -13.15 -3.22 7.02
CA ASP A 35 -13.51 -3.43 5.61
C ASP A 35 -12.50 -4.26 4.81
N GLY A 36 -11.34 -4.58 5.40
CA GLY A 36 -10.27 -5.33 4.74
C GLY A 36 -9.62 -4.60 3.56
N MET A 37 -9.80 -3.28 3.46
CA MET A 37 -9.13 -2.50 2.44
C MET A 37 -7.65 -2.31 2.76
N TRP A 38 -6.86 -2.36 1.70
CA TRP A 38 -5.46 -1.98 1.75
C TRP A 38 -5.31 -0.47 1.60
N GLN A 39 -4.42 0.10 2.41
CA GLN A 39 -4.05 1.50 2.35
C GLN A 39 -2.52 1.63 2.21
N PHE A 40 -2.06 2.36 1.20
CA PHE A 40 -0.64 2.57 0.91
C PHE A 40 -0.31 4.08 0.91
N LEU A 41 0.53 4.51 1.85
CA LEU A 41 0.78 5.92 2.17
C LEU A 41 2.28 6.25 2.16
N CYS A 42 2.60 7.54 1.95
CA CYS A 42 3.98 8.03 1.85
C CYS A 42 4.54 8.56 3.18
N ASN A 43 3.86 8.32 4.29
CA ASN A 43 4.24 8.72 5.66
C ASN A 43 4.40 10.25 5.86
N GLU A 44 3.70 11.05 5.06
CA GLU A 44 3.45 12.49 5.30
C GLU A 44 2.03 12.70 5.84
N ASP A 45 1.66 13.95 6.16
CA ASP A 45 0.28 14.30 6.46
C ASP A 45 -0.58 14.21 5.19
N HIS A 46 -1.68 13.46 5.25
CA HIS A 46 -2.61 13.29 4.14
C HIS A 46 -3.98 13.84 4.53
N THR A 47 -4.57 14.65 3.66
CA THR A 47 -6.00 14.92 3.69
C THR A 47 -6.74 13.88 2.85
N ILE A 48 -8.07 13.82 2.96
CA ILE A 48 -8.89 12.96 2.08
C ILE A 48 -8.67 13.31 0.61
N GLU A 49 -8.37 14.57 0.29
CA GLU A 49 -8.09 15.02 -1.07
C GLU A 49 -6.75 14.50 -1.61
N ASP A 50 -5.84 14.06 -0.75
CA ASP A 50 -4.54 13.47 -1.13
C ASP A 50 -4.64 11.96 -1.38
N LEU A 51 -5.79 11.36 -1.10
CA LEU A 51 -6.05 9.94 -1.28
C LEU A 51 -6.78 9.69 -2.60
N MET A 52 -6.55 8.52 -3.18
CA MET A 52 -7.26 8.04 -4.35
C MET A 52 -7.50 6.54 -4.26
N LEU A 53 -8.53 6.08 -4.95
CA LEU A 53 -8.84 4.66 -5.06
C LEU A 53 -8.17 4.10 -6.33
N VAL A 54 -7.40 3.04 -6.15
CA VAL A 54 -6.76 2.25 -7.21
C VAL A 54 -7.09 0.78 -7.01
N THR A 55 -6.69 -0.06 -7.95
CA THR A 55 -6.66 -1.50 -7.71
C THR A 55 -5.39 -1.91 -6.97
N LEU A 56 -5.47 -2.98 -6.18
CA LEU A 56 -4.31 -3.56 -5.51
C LEU A 56 -3.19 -3.93 -6.50
N LYS A 57 -3.57 -4.37 -7.70
CA LYS A 57 -2.62 -4.61 -8.81
C LYS A 57 -1.88 -3.34 -9.23
N GLN A 58 -2.57 -2.21 -9.36
CA GLN A 58 -1.93 -0.94 -9.72
C GLN A 58 -0.96 -0.48 -8.63
N ALA A 59 -1.32 -0.62 -7.35
CA ALA A 59 -0.42 -0.34 -6.24
C ALA A 59 0.84 -1.23 -6.29
N TYR A 60 0.66 -2.53 -6.55
CA TYR A 60 1.77 -3.49 -6.70
C TYR A 60 2.66 -3.19 -7.92
N GLU A 61 2.08 -2.74 -9.03
CA GLU A 61 2.85 -2.34 -10.21
C GLU A 61 3.67 -1.06 -9.97
N LEU A 62 3.18 -0.14 -9.13
CA LEU A 62 3.90 1.06 -8.72
C LEU A 62 5.06 0.72 -7.77
N ASP A 63 4.85 -0.23 -6.86
CA ASP A 63 5.87 -0.65 -5.90
C ASP A 63 5.79 -2.16 -5.62
N PRO A 64 6.57 -2.98 -6.36
CA PRO A 64 6.54 -4.44 -6.17
C PRO A 64 7.00 -4.92 -4.79
N SER A 65 7.65 -4.07 -3.98
CA SER A 65 8.11 -4.45 -2.64
C SER A 65 6.96 -4.66 -1.65
N ILE A 66 5.76 -4.12 -1.91
CA ILE A 66 4.58 -4.44 -1.08
C ILE A 66 4.20 -5.92 -1.17
N GLY A 67 4.71 -6.64 -2.19
CA GLY A 67 4.57 -8.09 -2.26
C GLY A 67 5.25 -8.84 -1.13
N GLU A 68 6.18 -8.22 -0.40
CA GLU A 68 6.84 -8.81 0.77
C GLU A 68 5.92 -8.89 2.00
N ILE A 69 4.86 -8.08 2.03
CA ILE A 69 3.87 -8.00 3.11
C ILE A 69 2.48 -8.45 2.63
N ASN A 70 2.42 -9.29 1.58
CA ASN A 70 1.17 -9.76 0.99
C ASN A 70 0.27 -10.56 1.95
N ASP A 71 0.85 -11.03 3.06
CA ASP A 71 0.21 -11.82 4.10
C ASP A 71 -0.01 -11.02 5.40
N LEU A 72 0.15 -9.69 5.36
CA LEU A 72 -0.15 -8.81 6.50
C LEU A 72 -1.59 -9.05 6.98
N PRO A 73 -1.81 -9.43 8.25
CA PRO A 73 -3.16 -9.71 8.75
C PRO A 73 -4.05 -8.47 8.77
N LEU A 74 -5.37 -8.68 8.78
CA LEU A 74 -6.35 -7.62 9.04
C LEU A 74 -6.06 -6.94 10.39
N GLY A 75 -6.27 -5.62 10.45
CA GLY A 75 -5.96 -4.78 11.61
C GLY A 75 -4.47 -4.62 11.89
N LYS A 76 -3.59 -4.97 10.94
CA LYS A 76 -2.14 -4.79 11.06
C LYS A 76 -1.61 -3.79 10.06
N GLU A 77 -0.44 -3.29 10.41
CA GLU A 77 0.22 -2.21 9.72
C GLU A 77 1.67 -2.59 9.49
N ALA A 78 2.26 -2.07 8.42
CA ALA A 78 3.67 -2.23 8.12
C ALA A 78 4.28 -0.90 7.68
N TRP A 79 5.53 -0.65 8.06
CA TRP A 79 6.23 0.58 7.72
C TRP A 79 7.71 0.33 7.42
N ARG A 80 8.33 1.27 6.71
CA ARG A 80 9.77 1.30 6.44
C ARG A 80 10.28 2.73 6.38
N GLU A 81 11.57 2.90 6.66
CA GLU A 81 12.20 4.23 6.67
C GLU A 81 12.42 4.77 5.25
N ASN A 82 12.70 3.89 4.28
CA ASN A 82 12.91 4.21 2.87
C ASN A 82 12.78 2.93 2.02
N PRO A 83 12.74 3.02 0.67
CA PRO A 83 12.55 1.85 -0.20
C PRO A 83 13.67 0.80 -0.17
N GLN A 84 14.83 1.11 0.43
CA GLN A 84 15.95 0.17 0.55
C GLN A 84 15.93 -0.61 1.87
N MET A 85 15.04 -0.24 2.80
CA MET A 85 14.91 -0.90 4.10
C MET A 85 13.77 -1.93 4.08
N PRO A 86 13.91 -3.04 4.82
CA PRO A 86 12.84 -4.03 4.93
C PRO A 86 11.62 -3.43 5.62
N TRP A 87 10.45 -4.00 5.29
CA TRP A 87 9.21 -3.73 6.01
C TRP A 87 9.30 -4.19 7.47
N ARG A 88 8.68 -3.43 8.36
CA ARG A 88 8.48 -3.73 9.79
C ARG A 88 6.99 -3.73 10.08
N SER A 89 6.50 -4.70 10.84
CA SER A 89 5.09 -4.88 11.22
C SER A 89 4.94 -5.26 12.69
#